data_AF-A0A2L2BPN1-F1
#
_entry.id   AF-A0A2L2BPN1-F1
#
_cell.length_a   1.000
_cell.length_b   1.000
_cell.length_c   1.000
_cell.angle_alpha   90.00
_cell.angle_beta   90.00
_cell.angle_gamma   90.00
#
_symmetry.space_group_name_H-M   'P 1'
#
loop_
_entity.id
_entity.type
_entity.pdbx_description
1 polymer ?
#
loop_
_entity_poly.entity_id
_entity_poly.type
_entity_poly.pdbx_seq_one_letter_code
_entity_poly.pdbx_strand_id
1 'polypeptide(L)' 'MPSRMDNAGLVELEARMRELDEWTRALEGEHDDLEELRLKVFPDGEDPLDDWNDYHRVRSEYDRRAAEEFDLGQ' A
#
# COMPACT_ATOMS: atom_id res chain seq x y z
N MET A 1 -15.45 9.55 -2.92
CA MET A 1 -15.01 8.78 -4.10
C MET A 1 -14.35 7.52 -3.56
N PRO A 2 -14.67 6.30 -4.04
CA PRO A 2 -13.86 5.14 -3.70
C PRO A 2 -12.42 5.41 -4.12
N SER A 3 -11.45 5.06 -3.27
CA SER A 3 -10.04 5.23 -3.60
C SER A 3 -9.72 4.35 -4.80
N ARG A 4 -8.80 4.77 -5.67
CA ARG A 4 -8.39 4.00 -6.85
C ARG A 4 -8.05 2.54 -6.51
N MET A 5 -7.58 2.30 -5.29
CA MET A 5 -7.16 0.99 -4.78
C MET A 5 -8.34 0.06 -4.42
N ASP A 6 -9.53 0.60 -4.10
CA ASP A 6 -10.72 -0.21 -3.80
C ASP A 6 -11.19 -1.01 -5.03
N ASN A 7 -10.81 -0.60 -6.24
CA ASN A 7 -11.16 -1.28 -7.50
C ASN A 7 -9.96 -1.93 -8.20
N ALA A 8 -8.76 -1.88 -7.61
CA ALA A 8 -7.52 -2.38 -8.22
C ALA A 8 -7.49 -3.93 -8.28
N GLY A 9 -6.93 -4.52 -9.33
CA GLY A 9 -6.73 -5.98 -9.37
C GLY A 9 -5.71 -6.47 -8.32
N LEU A 10 -5.68 -7.77 -8.01
CA LEU A 10 -4.72 -8.35 -7.06
C LEU A 10 -3.25 -8.03 -7.44
N VAL A 11 -2.92 -8.07 -8.74
CA VAL A 11 -1.58 -7.75 -9.25
C VAL A 11 -1.21 -6.28 -8.98
N GLU A 12 -2.15 -5.36 -9.12
CA GLU A 12 -1.94 -3.94 -8.84
C GLU A 12 -1.77 -3.69 -7.33
N LEU A 13 -2.54 -4.40 -6.50
CA LEU A 13 -2.37 -4.36 -5.05
C LEU A 13 -1.04 -4.99 -4.60
N GLU A 14 -0.59 -6.09 -5.22
CA GLU A 14 0.69 -6.72 -4.89
C GLU A 14 1.87 -5.78 -5.23
N ALA A 15 1.83 -5.15 -6.41
CA ALA A 15 2.81 -4.15 -6.80
C ALA A 15 2.84 -3.00 -5.78
N ARG A 16 1.66 -2.54 -5.36
CA ARG A 16 1.55 -1.49 -4.34
C ARG A 16 2.09 -1.91 -2.98
N MET A 17 1.78 -3.12 -2.54
CA MET A 17 2.29 -3.68 -1.28
C MET A 17 3.81 -3.75 -1.26
N ARG A 18 4.46 -4.02 -2.41
CA ARG A 18 5.93 -3.98 -2.51
C ARG A 18 6.49 -2.57 -2.35
N GLU A 19 5.87 -1.56 -2.94
CA GLU A 19 6.28 -0.16 -2.76
C GLU A 19 6.15 0.28 -1.30
N LEU A 20 5.06 -0.13 -0.63
CA LEU A 20 4.83 0.14 0.79
C LEU A 20 5.86 -0.58 1.69
N ASP A 21 6.23 -1.82 1.37
CA ASP A 21 7.25 -2.58 2.10
C ASP A 21 8.64 -1.95 1.97
N GLU A 22 8.99 -1.47 0.77
CA GLU A 22 10.22 -0.74 0.50
C GLU A 22 10.33 0.53 1.35
N TRP A 23 9.26 1.33 1.42
CA TRP A 23 9.22 2.51 2.29
C TRP A 23 9.30 2.16 3.77
N THR A 24 8.61 1.10 4.21
CA THR A 24 8.65 0.66 5.61
C THR A 24 10.07 0.23 6.01
N ARG A 25 10.79 -0.48 5.14
CA ARG A 25 12.20 -0.82 5.37
C ARG A 25 13.11 0.41 5.41
N ALA A 26 12.85 1.39 4.55
CA ALA A 26 13.59 2.65 4.57
C ALA A 26 13.36 3.43 5.87
N LEU A 27 12.15 3.34 6.44
CA LEU A 27 11.80 3.91 7.76
C LEU A 27 12.59 3.27 8.89
N GLU A 28 12.73 1.94 8.87
CA GLU A 28 13.51 1.20 9.88
C GLU A 28 15.03 1.43 9.75
N GLY A 29 15.52 1.75 8.55
CA GLY A 29 16.94 1.93 8.26
C GLY A 29 17.48 3.36 8.41
N GLU A 30 16.65 4.32 8.84
CA GLU A 30 17.00 5.75 8.94
C GLU A 30 17.63 6.30 7.64
N HIS A 31 17.01 5.99 6.50
CA HIS A 31 17.48 6.46 5.20
C HIS A 31 17.19 7.96 5.00
N ASP A 32 18.15 8.71 4.47
CA ASP A 32 18.00 10.14 4.14
C ASP A 32 16.92 10.40 3.06
N ASP A 33 16.59 9.38 2.26
CA ASP A 33 15.69 9.47 1.11
C ASP A 33 14.21 9.20 1.49
N LEU A 34 13.90 9.13 2.78
CA LEU A 34 12.60 8.69 3.29
C LEU A 34 11.44 9.55 2.78
N GLU A 35 11.63 10.87 2.70
CA GLU A 35 10.59 11.80 2.24
C GLU A 35 10.29 11.64 0.75
N GLU A 36 11.30 11.37 -0.07
CA GLU A 36 11.12 11.09 -1.50
C GLU A 36 10.37 9.77 -1.72
N LEU A 37 10.74 8.73 -0.98
CA LEU A 37 10.04 7.45 -0.99
C LEU A 37 8.60 7.61 -0.50
N ARG A 38 8.38 8.37 0.57
CA ARG A 38 7.05 8.68 1.10
C ARG A 38 6.18 9.37 0.06
N LEU A 39 6.67 10.40 -0.63
CA LEU A 39 5.90 11.12 -1.67
C LEU A 39 5.60 10.25 -2.89
N LYS A 40 6.50 9.34 -3.24
CA LYS A 40 6.27 8.35 -4.31
C LYS A 40 5.20 7.34 -3.92
N VAL A 41 5.24 6.89 -2.68
CA VAL A 41 4.32 5.89 -2.14
C VAL A 41 2.99 6.53 -1.72
N PHE A 42 2.93 7.79 -1.34
CA PHE A 42 1.71 8.50 -0.95
C PHE A 42 1.62 9.82 -1.71
N PRO A 43 1.28 9.79 -3.02
CA PRO A 43 1.26 11.00 -3.85
C PRO A 43 0.19 12.01 -3.43
N ASP A 44 -0.86 11.54 -2.75
CA ASP A 44 -1.97 12.35 -2.24
C ASP A 44 -1.87 12.58 -0.71
N GLY A 45 -0.76 12.14 -0.09
CA GLY A 45 -0.53 12.20 1.36
C GLY A 45 -0.18 13.60 1.84
N GLU A 46 -1.18 14.40 2.22
CA GLU A 46 -0.94 15.71 2.83
C GLU A 46 -0.43 15.61 4.29
N ASP A 47 -0.71 14.49 4.99
CA ASP A 47 -0.36 14.25 6.41
C ASP A 47 0.16 12.81 6.68
N PRO A 48 1.17 12.62 7.55
CA PRO A 48 1.69 11.29 7.88
C PRO A 48 0.68 10.30 8.48
N LEU A 49 -0.37 10.79 9.17
CA LEU A 49 -1.45 9.93 9.64
C LEU A 49 -2.32 9.41 8.48
N ASP A 50 -2.51 10.22 7.44
CA ASP A 50 -3.27 9.83 6.27
C ASP A 50 -2.54 8.76 5.45
N ASP A 51 -1.20 8.84 5.39
CA ASP A 51 -0.36 7.81 4.76
C ASP A 51 -0.48 6.46 5.47
N TRP A 52 -0.48 6.48 6.81
CA TRP A 52 -0.64 5.26 7.58
C TRP A 52 -2.03 4.65 7.43
N ASN A 53 -3.07 5.50 7.31
CA ASN A 53 -4.42 5.05 7.00
C ASN A 53 -4.51 4.44 5.58
N ASP A 54 -3.86 5.04 4.59
CA ASP A 54 -3.82 4.50 3.23
C ASP A 54 -3.09 3.15 3.19
N TYR A 55 -1.96 3.03 3.91
CA TYR A 55 -1.25 1.75 4.08
C TYR A 55 -2.18 0.65 4.61
N HIS A 56 -2.88 0.88 5.73
CA HIS A 56 -3.75 -0.13 6.34
C HIS A 56 -4.93 -0.51 5.44
N ARG A 57 -5.44 0.46 4.66
CA ARG A 57 -6.48 0.22 3.68
C ARG A 57 -5.99 -0.68 2.55
N VAL A 58 -4.84 -0.37 1.93
CA VAL A 58 -4.26 -1.17 0.84
C VAL A 58 -3.99 -2.59 1.30
N ARG A 59 -3.42 -2.75 2.50
CA ARG A 59 -3.15 -4.07 3.08
C ARG A 59 -4.42 -4.87 3.34
N SER A 60 -5.44 -4.25 3.92
CA SER A 60 -6.72 -4.92 4.17
C SER A 60 -7.41 -5.36 2.87
N GLU A 61 -7.37 -4.52 1.84
CA GLU A 61 -7.92 -4.82 0.51
C GLU A 61 -7.14 -5.94 -0.20
N TYR A 62 -5.81 -5.96 -0.06
CA TYR A 62 -4.96 -7.03 -0.55
C TYR A 62 -5.29 -8.36 0.13
N ASP A 63 -5.34 -8.38 1.47
CA ASP A 63 -5.66 -9.59 2.24
C ASP A 63 -7.06 -10.11 1.90
N ARG A 64 -8.04 -9.21 1.72
CA ARG A 64 -9.39 -9.58 1.26
C ARG A 64 -9.37 -10.22 -0.12
N ARG A 65 -8.75 -9.59 -1.12
CA ARG A 65 -8.69 -10.12 -2.49
C ARG A 65 -7.87 -11.41 -2.57
N ALA A 66 -6.78 -11.52 -1.83
CA ALA A 66 -5.98 -12.74 -1.75
C ALA A 66 -6.79 -13.89 -1.15
N ALA A 67 -7.63 -13.63 -0.15
CA ALA A 67 -8.55 -14.61 0.41
C ALA A 67 -9.66 -15.00 -0.57
N GLU A 68 -10.22 -14.06 -1.33
CA GLU A 68 -11.24 -14.31 -2.36
C GLU A 68 -10.70 -15.17 -3.52
N GLU A 69 -9.50 -14.87 -4.03
CA GLU A 69 -8.84 -15.68 -5.09
C GLU A 69 -8.48 -17.08 -4.59
N PHE A 70 -8.12 -17.22 -3.30
CA PHE A 70 -7.88 -18.52 -2.68
C PHE A 70 -9.17 -19.35 -2.54
N ASP A 71 -10.30 -18.72 -2.21
CA ASP A 71 -11.61 -19.38 -2.06
C ASP A 71 -12.22 -19.80 -3.42
N LEU A 72 -11.93 -19.06 -4.49
CA LEU A 72 -12.32 -19.40 -5.87
C LEU A 72 -11.47 -20.51 -6.51
N GLY A 73 -10.39 -20.95 -5.84
CA GLY A 73 -9.44 -21.95 -6.32
C GLY A 73 -9.77 -23.41 -5.96
N GLN A 74 -10.99 -23.72 -5.48
CA GLN A 74 -11.45 -25.09 -5.20
C GLN A 74 -12.35 -25.69 -6.28
#